data_AF-A0A2E0ZEZ1-F1
#
_entry.id   AF-A0A2E0ZEZ1-F1
#
_cell.length_a   1.000
_cell.length_b   1.000
_cell.length_c   1.000
_cell.angle_alpha   90.00
_cell.angle_beta   90.00
_cell.angle_gamma   90.00
#
_symmetry.space_group_name_H-M   'P 1'
#
loop_
_entity.id
_entity.type
_entity.pdbx_description
1 polymer ?
#
loop_
_entity_poly.entity_id
_entity_poly.type
_entity_poly.pdbx_seq_one_letter_code
_entity_poly.pdbx_strand_id
1 'polypeptide(L)'
;MPTAVKFFVREGEQLIRKSLLFGIASIAAISVTCILIFKLMTNGCIGISCVRERSFSVYELDIPDTYFPNDSIINKLLPLSEPMGAQEAVNKTVYWGEHGIAVYNIHRFKSASRATSMLNALKDDASRFRSHKDVNYTSQKADQYFSGCGFSEFGGYRCAAFMRYEGLVVSLSARTDNQMTEEQFNQVAKFVDELLSQRYD
;
A
#
# COMPACT_ATOMS: atom_id res chain seq x y z
N MET A 1 -75.62 22.41 5.64
CA MET A 1 -74.88 21.31 4.97
C MET A 1 -73.48 21.65 4.39
N PRO A 2 -72.76 22.76 4.70
CA PRO A 2 -71.41 22.98 4.15
C PRO A 2 -70.25 22.50 5.03
N THR A 3 -70.50 22.10 6.28
CA THR A 3 -69.45 21.86 7.29
C THR A 3 -68.76 20.49 7.16
N ALA A 4 -69.48 19.47 6.68
CA ALA A 4 -68.95 18.11 6.56
C ALA A 4 -67.92 17.97 5.42
N VAL A 5 -68.09 18.74 4.33
CA VAL A 5 -67.19 18.69 3.17
C VAL A 5 -65.80 19.28 3.50
N LYS A 6 -65.74 20.33 4.33
CA LYS A 6 -64.45 20.92 4.77
C LYS A 6 -63.65 20.01 5.70
N PHE A 7 -64.31 19.13 6.45
CA PHE A 7 -63.64 18.19 7.36
C PHE A 7 -62.92 17.08 6.59
N PHE A 8 -63.58 16.50 5.58
CA PHE A 8 -63.00 15.46 4.73
C PHE A 8 -61.79 15.94 3.92
N VAL A 9 -61.81 17.18 3.43
CA VAL A 9 -60.68 17.75 2.67
C VAL A 9 -59.44 17.93 3.56
N ARG A 10 -59.62 18.36 4.82
CA ARG A 10 -58.50 18.54 5.78
C ARG A 10 -57.85 17.22 6.21
N GLU A 11 -58.65 16.17 6.42
CA GLU A 11 -58.11 14.84 6.77
C GLU A 11 -57.35 14.21 5.60
N GLY A 12 -57.85 14.37 4.37
CA GLY A 12 -57.15 13.92 3.16
C GLY A 12 -55.81 14.62 2.95
N GLU A 13 -55.75 15.95 3.12
CA GLU A 13 -54.49 16.71 3.04
C GLU A 13 -53.46 16.30 4.11
N GLN A 14 -53.93 15.98 5.33
CA GLN A 14 -53.07 15.50 6.42
C GLN A 14 -52.47 14.12 6.14
N LEU A 15 -53.28 13.19 5.60
CA LEU A 15 -52.83 11.85 5.22
C LEU A 15 -51.80 11.88 4.09
N ILE A 16 -52.03 12.73 3.08
CA ILE A 16 -51.09 12.91 1.96
C ILE A 16 -49.76 13.50 2.46
N ARG A 17 -49.77 14.50 3.35
CA ARG A 17 -48.54 15.06 3.94
C ARG A 17 -47.74 14.04 4.75
N LYS A 18 -48.41 13.22 5.56
CA LYS A 18 -47.73 12.18 6.37
C LYS A 18 -47.10 11.11 5.49
N SER A 19 -47.81 10.65 4.46
CA SER A 19 -47.30 9.69 3.47
C SER A 19 -46.08 10.24 2.72
N LEU A 20 -46.13 11.51 2.28
CA LEU A 20 -45.02 12.18 1.60
C LEU A 20 -43.78 12.29 2.51
N LEU A 21 -43.98 12.70 3.77
CA LEU A 21 -42.89 12.81 4.76
C LEU A 21 -42.23 11.45 5.03
N PHE A 22 -43.03 10.38 5.12
CA PHE A 22 -42.52 9.02 5.34
C PHE A 22 -41.73 8.52 4.11
N GLY A 23 -42.21 8.82 2.91
CA GLY A 23 -41.50 8.52 1.67
C GLY A 23 -40.15 9.23 1.59
N ILE A 24 -40.10 10.53 1.88
CA ILE A 24 -38.86 11.32 1.89
C ILE A 24 -37.88 10.77 2.95
N ALA A 25 -38.36 10.50 4.16
CA ALA A 25 -37.52 9.94 5.23
C ALA A 25 -36.92 8.57 4.86
N SER A 26 -37.72 7.72 4.19
CA SER A 26 -37.26 6.40 3.74
C SER A 26 -36.18 6.51 2.67
N ILE A 27 -36.36 7.39 1.68
CA ILE A 27 -35.36 7.65 0.63
C ILE A 27 -34.07 8.20 1.24
N ALA A 28 -34.17 9.13 2.19
CA ALA A 28 -33.00 9.68 2.88
C ALA A 28 -32.24 8.60 3.66
N ALA A 29 -32.94 7.73 4.39
CA ALA A 29 -32.33 6.63 5.14
C ALA A 29 -31.62 5.63 4.22
N ILE A 30 -32.25 5.25 3.10
CA ILE A 30 -31.64 4.37 2.08
C ILE A 30 -30.38 5.03 1.50
N SER A 31 -30.47 6.32 1.15
CA SER A 31 -29.36 7.06 0.55
C SER A 31 -28.15 7.14 1.50
N VAL A 32 -28.38 7.47 2.78
CA VAL A 32 -27.33 7.49 3.80
C VAL A 32 -26.70 6.11 3.98
N THR A 33 -27.52 5.05 4.01
CA THR A 33 -27.03 3.67 4.15
C THR A 33 -26.18 3.27 2.94
N CYS A 34 -26.62 3.57 1.72
CA CYS A 34 -25.87 3.32 0.49
C CYS A 34 -24.55 4.09 0.47
N ILE A 35 -24.52 5.36 0.90
CA ILE A 35 -23.30 6.15 0.99
C ILE A 35 -22.33 5.54 2.01
N LEU A 36 -22.82 5.08 3.16
CA LEU A 36 -22.00 4.41 4.18
C LEU A 36 -21.43 3.09 3.66
N ILE A 37 -22.24 2.25 3.01
CA ILE A 37 -21.80 1.00 2.39
C ILE A 37 -20.77 1.29 1.29
N PHE A 38 -21.02 2.28 0.43
CA PHE A 38 -20.10 2.66 -0.62
C PHE A 38 -18.77 3.19 -0.06
N LYS A 39 -18.81 3.99 1.01
CA LYS A 39 -17.62 4.48 1.71
C LYS A 39 -16.85 3.35 2.39
N LEU A 40 -17.55 2.35 2.94
CA LEU A 40 -16.95 1.12 3.47
C LEU A 40 -16.28 0.30 2.37
N MET A 41 -16.90 0.18 1.20
CA MET A 41 -16.33 -0.54 0.06
C MET A 41 -15.14 0.17 -0.57
N THR A 42 -15.20 1.49 -0.74
CA THR A 42 -14.14 2.29 -1.39
C THR A 42 -12.90 2.48 -0.53
N ASN A 43 -13.03 2.42 0.80
CA ASN A 43 -11.87 2.45 1.69
C ASN A 43 -11.02 1.17 1.68
N GLY A 44 -11.45 0.10 0.99
CA GLY A 44 -10.64 -1.10 0.79
C GLY A 44 -10.41 -1.94 2.06
N CYS A 45 -11.08 -1.61 3.16
CA CYS A 45 -11.08 -2.36 4.43
C CYS A 45 -12.40 -2.08 5.18
N ILE A 46 -12.88 -3.05 5.97
CA ILE A 46 -14.11 -2.93 6.77
C ILE A 46 -13.77 -3.21 8.25
N GLY A 47 -13.98 -2.21 9.11
CA GLY A 47 -13.86 -2.35 10.56
C GLY A 47 -12.48 -2.86 11.01
N ILE A 48 -12.47 -4.04 11.62
CA ILE A 48 -11.30 -4.66 12.26
C ILE A 48 -10.22 -5.05 11.23
N SER A 49 -10.58 -5.16 9.95
CA SER A 49 -9.63 -5.50 8.86
C SER A 49 -8.82 -4.29 8.36
N CYS A 50 -9.09 -3.09 8.88
CA CYS A 50 -8.34 -1.89 8.56
C CYS A 50 -7.05 -1.81 9.37
N VAL A 51 -5.96 -1.38 8.72
CA VAL A 51 -4.72 -1.08 9.43
C VAL A 51 -4.83 0.28 10.14
N ARG A 52 -4.04 0.45 11.19
CA ARG A 52 -3.97 1.72 11.91
C ARG A 52 -3.40 2.80 10.99
N GLU A 53 -4.05 3.97 10.97
CA GLU A 53 -3.54 5.13 10.25
C GLU A 53 -2.21 5.60 10.84
N ARG A 54 -1.26 5.93 9.98
CA ARG A 54 0.09 6.39 10.37
C ARG A 54 0.28 7.83 9.94
N SER A 55 0.92 8.64 10.80
CA SER A 55 1.08 10.08 10.61
C SER A 55 2.14 10.47 9.57
N PHE A 56 3.07 9.56 9.25
CA PHE A 56 4.09 9.79 8.24
C PHE A 56 3.58 9.42 6.85
N SER A 57 4.12 10.05 5.81
CA SER A 57 3.87 9.68 4.41
C SER A 57 4.94 8.74 3.86
N VAL A 58 4.61 7.95 2.83
CA VAL A 58 5.60 7.08 2.16
C VAL A 58 6.75 7.86 1.52
N TYR A 59 6.59 9.15 1.23
CA TYR A 59 7.66 10.01 0.71
C TYR A 59 8.77 10.30 1.74
N GLU A 60 8.49 10.13 3.03
CA GLU A 60 9.49 10.30 4.09
C GLU A 60 10.41 9.07 4.25
N LEU A 61 10.16 8.01 3.50
CA LEU A 61 10.87 6.75 3.57
C LEU A 61 11.95 6.61 2.48
N ASP A 62 12.54 7.72 2.04
CA ASP A 62 13.59 7.69 1.01
C ASP A 62 14.90 7.08 1.55
N ILE A 63 15.63 6.39 0.66
CA ILE A 63 16.97 5.86 0.94
C ILE A 63 17.99 6.93 0.57
N PRO A 64 18.88 7.36 1.49
CA PRO A 64 19.91 8.32 1.18
C PRO A 64 20.81 7.86 0.04
N ASP A 65 21.20 8.82 -0.80
CA ASP A 65 21.99 8.55 -2.02
C ASP A 65 23.36 7.90 -1.71
N THR A 66 23.87 8.10 -0.50
CA THR A 66 25.13 7.51 0.00
C THR A 66 25.11 5.99 0.14
N TYR A 67 23.94 5.35 0.04
CA TYR A 67 23.82 3.88 0.09
C TYR A 67 24.04 3.21 -1.28
N PHE A 68 24.10 3.99 -2.36
CA PHE A 68 24.25 3.48 -3.72
C PHE A 68 25.69 3.69 -4.24
N PRO A 69 26.09 3.00 -5.33
CA PRO A 69 27.41 3.17 -5.91
C PRO A 69 27.72 4.62 -6.28
N ASN A 70 29.00 4.98 -6.23
CA ASN A 70 29.46 6.28 -6.73
C ASN A 70 29.09 6.44 -8.22
N ASP A 71 28.86 7.68 -8.64
CA ASP A 71 28.46 8.03 -10.02
C ASP A 71 27.12 7.43 -10.48
N SER A 72 26.28 6.98 -9.55
CA SER A 72 24.91 6.54 -9.84
C SER A 72 24.03 7.69 -10.33
N ILE A 73 23.18 7.41 -11.33
CA ILE A 73 22.06 8.27 -11.70
C ILE A 73 20.89 7.90 -10.78
N ILE A 74 20.60 8.79 -9.84
CA ILE A 74 19.58 8.58 -8.81
C ILE A 74 18.34 9.40 -9.14
N ASN A 75 17.24 8.70 -9.42
CA ASN A 75 15.94 9.36 -9.52
C ASN A 75 15.38 9.59 -8.13
N LYS A 76 14.70 10.72 -7.94
CA LYS A 76 14.00 11.00 -6.69
C LYS A 76 12.86 10.00 -6.49
N LEU A 77 12.44 9.84 -5.24
CA LEU A 77 11.25 9.09 -4.89
C LEU A 77 10.01 9.78 -5.49
N LEU A 78 9.34 9.11 -6.43
CA LEU A 78 8.21 9.65 -7.20
C LEU A 78 6.96 8.78 -7.01
N PRO A 79 5.74 9.36 -7.14
CA PRO A 79 4.51 8.58 -7.13
C PRO A 79 4.51 7.53 -8.24
N LEU A 80 4.04 6.32 -7.91
CA LEU A 80 3.74 5.30 -8.91
C LEU A 80 2.47 5.68 -9.68
N SER A 81 2.52 5.57 -11.01
CA SER A 81 1.35 5.82 -11.88
C SER A 81 0.22 4.81 -11.62
N GLU A 82 0.59 3.59 -11.23
CA GLU A 82 -0.34 2.50 -10.91
C GLU A 82 -0.08 2.01 -9.49
N PRO A 83 -0.83 2.49 -8.47
CA PRO A 83 -0.56 2.16 -7.07
C PRO A 83 -1.05 0.74 -6.67
N MET A 84 -1.57 -0.05 -7.61
CA MET A 84 -2.06 -1.43 -7.38
C MET A 84 -3.06 -1.53 -6.22
N GLY A 85 -3.91 -0.51 -6.04
CA GLY A 85 -4.90 -0.46 -4.97
C GLY A 85 -4.36 -0.03 -3.60
N ALA A 86 -3.10 0.42 -3.53
CA ALA A 86 -2.55 1.16 -2.40
C ALA A 86 -3.13 2.59 -2.34
N GLN A 87 -3.22 3.13 -1.13
CA GLN A 87 -3.58 4.53 -0.87
C GLN A 87 -2.45 5.49 -1.27
N GLU A 88 -1.21 5.10 -0.99
CA GLU A 88 0.00 5.80 -1.40
C GLU A 88 0.98 4.77 -1.95
N ALA A 89 1.62 5.09 -3.07
CA ALA A 89 2.65 4.25 -3.65
C ALA A 89 3.73 5.09 -4.31
N VAL A 90 4.98 4.76 -4.06
CA VAL A 90 6.14 5.50 -4.56
C VAL A 90 7.25 4.56 -5.04
N ASN A 91 8.06 5.06 -5.95
CA ASN A 91 9.18 4.36 -6.55
C ASN A 91 10.42 5.25 -6.62
N LYS A 92 11.58 4.65 -6.33
CA LYS A 92 12.91 5.20 -6.60
C LYS A 92 13.66 4.21 -7.47
N THR A 93 14.26 4.70 -8.55
CA THR A 93 15.16 3.94 -9.40
C THR A 93 16.55 4.54 -9.36
N VAL A 94 17.54 3.67 -9.31
CA VAL A 94 18.95 4.05 -9.30
C VAL A 94 19.66 3.23 -10.39
N TYR A 95 20.46 3.90 -11.21
CA TYR A 95 21.23 3.28 -12.28
C TYR A 95 22.72 3.54 -12.07
N TRP A 96 23.56 2.56 -12.39
CA TRP A 96 25.02 2.70 -12.38
C TRP A 96 25.66 1.84 -13.47
N GLY A 97 26.83 2.25 -13.95
CA GLY A 97 27.52 1.57 -15.05
C GLY A 97 26.63 1.38 -16.29
N GLU A 98 26.85 0.28 -17.02
CA GLU A 98 26.11 -0.02 -18.26
C GLU A 98 24.77 -0.72 -17.99
N HIS A 99 24.69 -1.50 -16.91
CA HIS A 99 23.54 -2.38 -16.64
C HIS A 99 23.14 -2.47 -15.17
N GLY A 100 23.75 -1.66 -14.31
CA GLY A 100 23.44 -1.60 -12.89
C GLY A 100 22.09 -0.92 -12.68
N ILE A 101 21.23 -1.55 -11.89
CA ILE A 101 19.92 -1.01 -11.56
C ILE A 101 19.47 -1.47 -10.17
N ALA A 102 18.96 -0.54 -9.39
CA ALA A 102 18.19 -0.80 -8.19
C ALA A 102 16.79 -0.16 -8.32
N VAL A 103 15.79 -0.88 -7.85
CA VAL A 103 14.39 -0.48 -7.83
C VAL A 103 13.91 -0.61 -6.38
N TYR A 104 13.42 0.50 -5.84
CA TYR A 104 12.88 0.60 -4.50
C TYR A 104 11.42 1.06 -4.60
N ASN A 105 10.48 0.22 -4.17
CA ASN A 105 9.05 0.55 -4.16
C ASN A 105 8.49 0.50 -2.75
N ILE A 106 7.54 1.38 -2.48
CA ILE A 106 6.78 1.41 -1.23
C ILE A 106 5.29 1.50 -1.58
N HIS A 107 4.49 0.62 -1.00
CA HIS A 107 3.04 0.60 -1.15
C HIS A 107 2.38 0.63 0.23
N ARG A 108 1.50 1.61 0.47
CA ARG A 108 0.68 1.70 1.68
C ARG A 108 -0.77 1.33 1.37
N PHE A 109 -1.23 0.24 1.96
CA PHE A 109 -2.59 -0.25 1.87
C PHE A 109 -3.37 0.07 3.15
N LYS A 110 -4.68 0.30 3.00
CA LYS A 110 -5.62 0.42 4.13
C LYS A 110 -5.98 -0.94 4.77
N SER A 111 -5.62 -2.06 4.13
CA SER A 111 -5.90 -3.42 4.60
C SER A 111 -4.64 -4.25 4.69
N ALA A 112 -4.45 -4.95 5.81
CA ALA A 112 -3.37 -5.91 5.99
C ALA A 112 -3.48 -7.07 4.99
N SER A 113 -4.70 -7.48 4.60
CA SER A 113 -4.87 -8.57 3.63
C SER A 113 -4.33 -8.19 2.25
N ARG A 114 -4.55 -6.95 1.80
CA ARG A 114 -4.01 -6.46 0.53
C ARG A 114 -2.48 -6.34 0.56
N ALA A 115 -1.94 -5.86 1.68
CA ALA A 115 -0.49 -5.82 1.89
C ALA A 115 0.12 -7.23 1.85
N THR A 116 -0.50 -8.22 2.51
CA THR A 116 -0.08 -9.62 2.44
C THR A 116 -0.16 -10.19 1.03
N SER A 117 -1.25 -9.92 0.29
CA SER A 117 -1.38 -10.35 -1.11
C SER A 117 -0.28 -9.76 -2.01
N MET A 118 0.05 -8.48 -1.84
CA MET A 118 1.14 -7.83 -2.58
C MET A 118 2.50 -8.47 -2.25
N LEU A 119 2.80 -8.70 -0.97
CA LEU A 119 4.04 -9.36 -0.56
C LEU A 119 4.14 -10.78 -1.14
N ASN A 120 3.05 -11.55 -1.12
CA ASN A 120 3.03 -12.90 -1.69
C ASN A 120 3.28 -12.86 -3.20
N ALA A 121 2.65 -11.94 -3.93
CA ALA A 121 2.91 -11.78 -5.37
C ALA A 121 4.38 -11.45 -5.66
N LEU A 122 5.01 -10.60 -4.85
CA LEU A 122 6.45 -10.31 -4.96
C LEU A 122 7.31 -11.54 -4.66
N LYS A 123 6.96 -12.32 -3.64
CA LYS A 123 7.66 -13.58 -3.30
C LYS A 123 7.50 -14.63 -4.39
N ASP A 124 6.33 -14.72 -5.02
CA ASP A 124 6.07 -15.64 -6.11
C ASP A 124 6.91 -15.26 -7.35
N ASP A 125 7.02 -13.97 -7.66
CA ASP A 125 7.92 -13.47 -8.72
C ASP A 125 9.40 -13.78 -8.39
N ALA A 126 9.78 -13.57 -7.13
CA ALA A 126 11.11 -13.89 -6.63
C ALA A 126 11.35 -15.38 -6.34
N SER A 127 10.37 -16.26 -6.55
CA SER A 127 10.51 -17.71 -6.27
C SER A 127 11.62 -18.37 -7.11
N ARG A 128 12.01 -17.71 -8.20
CA ARG A 128 13.13 -18.11 -9.07
C ARG A 128 14.50 -17.71 -8.51
N PHE A 129 14.56 -16.75 -7.59
CA PHE A 129 15.78 -16.46 -6.84
C PHE A 129 16.03 -17.64 -5.90
N ARG A 130 17.10 -18.39 -6.15
CA ARG A 130 17.51 -19.46 -5.23
C ARG A 130 17.96 -18.80 -3.94
N SER A 131 17.25 -19.03 -2.83
CA SER A 131 17.68 -18.56 -1.51
C SER A 131 19.16 -18.93 -1.29
N HIS A 132 20.02 -17.92 -1.33
CA HIS A 132 21.43 -18.07 -1.02
C HIS A 132 21.62 -17.88 0.48
N LYS A 133 22.40 -18.79 1.09
CA LYS A 133 22.66 -18.80 2.53
C LYS A 133 23.31 -17.51 3.06
N ASP A 134 23.84 -16.66 2.17
CA ASP A 134 24.70 -15.53 2.54
C ASP A 134 23.97 -14.17 2.58
N VAL A 135 22.65 -14.14 2.31
CA VAL A 135 21.81 -12.94 2.53
C VAL A 135 21.40 -12.91 4.00
N ASN A 136 22.34 -12.51 4.85
CA ASN A 136 22.27 -12.68 6.31
C ASN A 136 21.33 -11.71 7.04
N TYR A 137 20.77 -10.70 6.37
CA TYR A 137 19.84 -9.80 7.03
C TYR A 137 18.44 -10.42 7.11
N THR A 138 17.89 -10.50 8.31
CA THR A 138 16.50 -10.87 8.57
C THR A 138 15.92 -9.89 9.57
N SER A 139 14.82 -9.23 9.19
CA SER A 139 14.13 -8.30 10.08
C SER A 139 13.56 -9.03 11.31
N GLN A 140 13.70 -8.41 12.49
CA GLN A 140 13.06 -8.88 13.72
C GLN A 140 11.72 -8.17 14.00
N LYS A 141 11.41 -7.11 13.25
CA LYS A 141 10.23 -6.26 13.50
C LYS A 141 9.18 -6.34 12.39
N ALA A 142 9.58 -6.61 11.15
CA ALA A 142 8.64 -6.77 10.06
C ALA A 142 7.72 -7.97 10.34
N ASP A 143 6.42 -7.79 10.11
CA ASP A 143 5.44 -8.86 10.28
C ASP A 143 5.76 -10.03 9.33
N GLN A 144 6.29 -9.71 8.14
CA GLN A 144 6.77 -10.67 7.16
C GLN A 144 7.99 -10.09 6.45
N TYR A 145 8.98 -10.95 6.24
CA TYR A 145 10.22 -10.60 5.58
C TYR A 145 10.62 -11.69 4.58
N PHE A 146 11.21 -11.27 3.48
CA PHE A 146 11.86 -12.14 2.49
C PHE A 146 13.13 -11.47 2.02
N SER A 147 14.20 -12.24 1.84
CA SER A 147 15.38 -11.82 1.13
C SER A 147 16.00 -12.99 0.37
N GLY A 148 16.68 -12.68 -0.73
CA GLY A 148 17.35 -13.67 -1.55
C GLY A 148 18.08 -13.05 -2.71
N CYS A 149 19.09 -13.74 -3.21
CA CYS A 149 19.81 -13.35 -4.40
C CYS A 149 19.86 -14.51 -5.40
N GLY A 150 19.88 -14.23 -6.69
CA GLY A 150 19.98 -15.26 -7.71
C GLY A 150 19.98 -14.70 -9.11
N PHE A 151 20.19 -15.58 -10.09
CA PHE A 151 20.09 -15.21 -11.50
C PHE A 151 18.64 -14.95 -11.90
N SER A 152 18.42 -13.82 -12.55
CA SER A 152 17.12 -13.42 -13.08
C SER A 152 17.06 -13.63 -14.59
N GLU A 153 15.88 -14.01 -15.10
CA GLU A 153 15.61 -14.04 -16.55
C GLU A 153 15.68 -12.64 -17.19
N PHE A 154 15.50 -11.59 -16.38
CA PHE A 154 15.62 -10.19 -16.79
C PHE A 154 17.06 -9.66 -16.74
N GLY A 155 18.04 -10.56 -16.60
CA GLY A 155 19.46 -10.26 -16.76
C GLY A 155 20.23 -10.12 -15.44
N GLY A 156 21.35 -10.84 -15.39
CA GLY A 156 22.34 -10.76 -14.32
C GLY A 156 21.93 -11.46 -13.02
N TYR A 157 22.84 -11.38 -12.05
CA TYR A 157 22.61 -11.80 -10.68
C TYR A 157 21.98 -10.64 -9.91
N ARG A 158 20.87 -10.87 -9.22
CA ARG A 158 20.07 -9.86 -8.53
C ARG A 158 19.80 -10.27 -7.11
N CYS A 159 19.76 -9.29 -6.21
CA CYS A 159 19.24 -9.45 -4.86
C CYS A 159 17.88 -8.78 -4.73
N ALA A 160 17.04 -9.33 -3.87
CA ALA A 160 15.74 -8.78 -3.51
C ALA A 160 15.50 -8.88 -2.01
N ALA A 161 14.82 -7.87 -1.46
CA ALA A 161 14.37 -7.82 -0.08
C ALA A 161 12.95 -7.24 -0.05
N PHE A 162 12.02 -7.97 0.56
CA PHE A 162 10.62 -7.58 0.69
C PHE A 162 10.21 -7.59 2.15
N MET A 163 9.50 -6.55 2.58
CA MET A 163 9.24 -6.29 3.99
C MET A 163 7.80 -5.82 4.13
N ARG A 164 7.04 -6.39 5.07
CA ARG A 164 5.69 -5.96 5.40
C ARG A 164 5.61 -5.46 6.84
N TYR A 165 5.03 -4.27 7.00
CA TYR A 165 4.70 -3.65 8.29
C TYR A 165 3.23 -3.25 8.29
N GLU A 166 2.36 -4.06 8.91
CA GLU A 166 0.91 -3.94 8.86
C GLU A 166 0.41 -3.80 7.41
N GLY A 167 -0.01 -2.60 7.02
CA GLY A 167 -0.51 -2.26 5.69
C GLY A 167 0.55 -1.75 4.72
N LEU A 168 1.82 -1.67 5.10
CA LEU A 168 2.89 -1.16 4.26
C LEU A 168 3.75 -2.30 3.73
N VAL A 169 4.03 -2.28 2.44
CA VAL A 169 4.92 -3.22 1.75
C VAL A 169 6.04 -2.44 1.10
N VAL A 170 7.26 -2.85 1.40
CA VAL A 170 8.46 -2.32 0.75
C VAL A 170 9.12 -3.43 -0.05
N SER A 171 9.51 -3.10 -1.28
CA SER A 171 10.31 -3.98 -2.11
C SER A 171 11.57 -3.26 -2.60
N LEU A 172 12.70 -3.92 -2.38
CA LEU A 172 14.00 -3.52 -2.89
C LEU A 172 14.51 -4.64 -3.79
N SER A 173 14.88 -4.32 -5.03
CA SER A 173 15.61 -5.23 -5.91
C SER A 173 16.78 -4.51 -6.53
N ALA A 174 17.96 -5.11 -6.52
CA ALA A 174 19.15 -4.57 -7.16
C ALA A 174 19.86 -5.65 -7.98
N ARG A 175 20.45 -5.26 -9.11
CA ARG A 175 21.52 -6.05 -9.71
C ARG A 175 22.73 -6.02 -8.77
N THR A 176 23.39 -7.15 -8.62
CA THR A 176 24.63 -7.24 -7.85
C THR A 176 25.80 -7.38 -8.82
N ASP A 177 26.82 -6.57 -8.60
CA ASP A 177 28.06 -6.56 -9.38
C ASP A 177 29.23 -6.04 -8.51
N ASN A 178 30.31 -5.58 -9.15
CA ASN A 178 31.47 -5.01 -8.46
C ASN A 178 31.22 -3.62 -7.87
N GLN A 179 30.14 -2.93 -8.27
CA GLN A 179 29.77 -1.60 -7.77
C GLN A 179 28.72 -1.71 -6.68
N MET A 180 27.71 -2.58 -6.85
CA MET A 180 26.69 -2.88 -5.84
C MET A 180 26.88 -4.32 -5.36
N THR A 181 27.60 -4.53 -4.28
CA THR A 181 27.86 -5.87 -3.73
C THR A 181 26.68 -6.41 -2.92
N GLU A 182 26.65 -7.71 -2.63
CA GLU A 182 25.63 -8.30 -1.74
C GLU A 182 25.68 -7.68 -0.33
N GLU A 183 26.89 -7.36 0.16
CA GLU A 183 27.07 -6.69 1.44
C GLU A 183 26.44 -5.29 1.43
N GLN A 184 26.70 -4.50 0.39
CA GLN A 184 26.11 -3.18 0.25
C GLN A 184 24.58 -3.28 0.14
N PHE A 185 24.06 -4.24 -0.64
CA PHE A 185 22.62 -4.51 -0.70
C PHE A 185 22.01 -4.80 0.67
N ASN A 186 22.67 -5.64 1.48
CA ASN A 186 22.24 -5.96 2.84
C ASN A 186 22.26 -4.72 3.75
N GLN A 187 23.22 -3.82 3.59
CA GLN A 187 23.25 -2.55 4.32
C GLN A 187 22.05 -1.65 3.95
N VAL A 188 21.68 -1.60 2.67
CA VAL A 188 20.47 -0.86 2.24
C VAL A 188 19.21 -1.48 2.83
N ALA A 189 19.06 -2.81 2.73
CA ALA A 189 17.91 -3.52 3.28
C ALA A 189 17.78 -3.33 4.80
N LYS A 190 18.90 -3.36 5.52
CA LYS A 190 18.97 -3.08 6.95
C LYS A 190 18.56 -1.65 7.29
N PHE A 191 19.09 -0.66 6.57
CA PHE A 191 18.72 0.74 6.76
C PHE A 191 17.21 0.95 6.61
N VAL A 192 16.63 0.39 5.55
CA VAL A 192 15.18 0.46 5.31
C VAL A 192 14.40 -0.17 6.47
N ASP A 193 14.85 -1.32 6.97
CA ASP A 193 14.21 -1.98 8.10
C ASP A 193 14.24 -1.15 9.38
N GLU A 194 15.39 -0.57 9.70
CA GLU A 194 15.60 0.26 10.88
C GLU A 194 14.77 1.56 10.78
N LEU A 195 14.73 2.17 9.61
CA LEU A 195 13.90 3.34 9.33
C LEU A 195 12.41 3.03 9.55
N LEU A 196 11.93 1.89 9.05
CA LEU A 196 10.53 1.48 9.24
C LEU A 196 10.24 1.10 10.69
N SER A 197 11.13 0.36 11.33
CA SER A 197 11.02 -0.03 12.74
C SER A 197 10.76 1.17 13.64
N GLN A 198 11.52 2.26 13.46
CA GLN A 198 11.36 3.49 14.24
C GLN A 198 10.01 4.20 14.00
N ARG A 199 9.36 3.97 12.86
CA ARG A 199 8.06 4.57 12.50
C ARG A 199 6.88 3.71 12.93
N TYR A 200 7.11 2.43 13.24
CA TYR A 200 6.09 1.45 13.62
C TYR A 200 6.10 1.08 15.10
N ASP A 201 7.18 1.34 15.83
CA ASP A 201 7.22 1.40 17.29
C ASP A 201 6.28 2.50 17.84
#